data_AF-A0A343ITD5-F1
#
_entry.id   AF-A0A343ITD5-F1
#
_cell.length_a   1.000
_cell.length_b   1.000
_cell.length_c   1.000
_cell.angle_alpha   90.00
_cell.angle_beta   90.00
_cell.angle_gamma   90.00
#
_symmetry.space_group_name_H-M   'P 1'
#
loop_
_entity.id
_entity.type
_entity.pdbx_description
1 polymer ?
#
loop_
_entity_poly.entity_id
_entity_poly.type
_entity_poly.pdbx_seq_one_letter_code
_entity_poly.pdbx_strand_id
1 'polypeptide(L)'
;MWVLINLLILMVMVLISVAFLTLLERKILGYIQDRKGPNKIMLFGMFQPFSDALKLLSKEWFFFNYSNLFIYSPMLMFFLSLVMWILYPWFGFMYYIEFSILFMLLILGLSVYPVLFVGWISNCNYAILGSMRLVSTMISFEINLFFLVFSLMMMVESFSFNEFFFFQNNIKFAILFYPLYLMMFTSMLIELNRTPFDLIEGESELVSGFNIEYHSSMFVLIFLSEYMNIMFMSVILSLMFYGFKCWSIKFILIYLFHICLIIWIRGILPRIRYDKLMNMCWTEMLMLVMIYLMYLYFMKEFLCM
;
A
#
# COMPACT_ATOMS: atom_id res chain seq x y z
N MET A 1 -6.72 -29.18 -2.30
CA MET A 1 -6.87 -28.95 -3.76
C MET A 1 -7.69 -27.70 -4.06
N TRP A 2 -8.99 -27.64 -3.74
CA TRP A 2 -9.84 -26.46 -3.99
C TRP A 2 -9.31 -25.14 -3.41
N VAL A 3 -8.79 -25.19 -2.19
CA VAL A 3 -8.10 -24.10 -1.49
C VAL A 3 -6.93 -23.54 -2.32
N LEU A 4 -6.05 -24.42 -2.83
CA LEU A 4 -4.92 -24.03 -3.68
C LEU A 4 -5.37 -23.43 -5.02
N ILE A 5 -6.42 -23.99 -5.62
CA ILE A 5 -6.99 -23.46 -6.88
C ILE A 5 -7.55 -22.04 -6.65
N ASN A 6 -8.26 -21.81 -5.54
CA ASN A 6 -8.77 -20.49 -5.19
C ASN A 6 -7.66 -19.47 -4.94
N LEU A 7 -6.55 -19.85 -4.28
CA LEU A 7 -5.38 -18.98 -4.14
C LEU A 7 -4.77 -18.63 -5.48
N LEU A 8 -4.58 -19.62 -6.36
CA LEU A 8 -4.04 -19.36 -7.69
C LEU A 8 -4.92 -18.38 -8.48
N ILE A 9 -6.25 -18.55 -8.41
CA ILE A 9 -7.20 -17.63 -9.04
C ILE A 9 -7.08 -16.23 -8.43
N LEU A 10 -7.04 -16.11 -7.09
CA LEU A 10 -6.84 -14.83 -6.39
C LEU A 10 -5.57 -14.13 -6.90
N MET A 11 -4.44 -14.82 -6.87
CA MET A 11 -3.15 -14.23 -7.27
C MET A 11 -3.16 -13.75 -8.72
N VAL A 12 -3.71 -14.55 -9.64
CA VAL A 12 -3.80 -14.17 -11.07
C VAL A 12 -4.68 -12.93 -11.24
N MET A 13 -5.82 -12.87 -10.54
CA MET A 13 -6.72 -11.70 -10.62
C MET A 13 -6.09 -10.44 -10.02
N VAL A 14 -5.31 -10.57 -8.95
CA VAL A 14 -4.55 -9.45 -8.37
C VAL A 14 -3.50 -8.93 -9.36
N LEU A 15 -2.74 -9.79 -10.03
CA LEU A 15 -1.74 -9.35 -11.00
C LEU A 15 -2.37 -8.64 -12.21
N ILE A 16 -3.52 -9.13 -12.68
CA ILE A 16 -4.27 -8.48 -13.76
C ILE A 16 -4.80 -7.11 -13.29
N SER A 17 -5.32 -7.02 -12.07
CA SER A 17 -5.87 -5.75 -11.56
C SER A 17 -4.78 -4.69 -11.36
N VAL A 18 -3.60 -5.09 -10.90
CA VAL A 18 -2.42 -4.22 -10.79
C VAL A 18 -2.01 -3.67 -12.15
N ALA A 19 -1.97 -4.50 -13.19
CA ALA A 19 -1.66 -4.05 -14.54
C ALA A 19 -2.64 -2.96 -15.01
N PHE A 20 -3.95 -3.14 -14.78
CA PHE A 20 -4.94 -2.12 -15.12
C PHE A 20 -4.90 -0.88 -14.22
N LEU A 21 -4.47 -0.99 -12.96
CA LEU A 21 -4.27 0.17 -12.10
C LEU A 21 -3.22 1.12 -12.69
N THR A 22 -2.13 0.61 -13.28
CA THR A 22 -1.13 1.47 -13.94
C THR A 22 -1.71 2.28 -15.10
N LEU A 23 -2.65 1.69 -15.86
CA LEU A 23 -3.39 2.38 -16.91
C LEU A 23 -4.30 3.46 -16.32
N LEU A 24 -5.06 3.10 -15.28
CA LEU A 24 -6.01 3.98 -14.60
C LEU A 24 -5.28 5.21 -14.06
N GLU A 25 -4.14 5.02 -13.41
CA GLU A 25 -3.32 6.11 -12.91
C GLU A 25 -2.89 7.07 -14.03
N ARG A 26 -2.34 6.56 -15.14
CA ARG A 26 -1.92 7.42 -16.27
C ARG A 26 -3.08 8.17 -16.90
N LYS A 27 -4.30 7.60 -16.90
CA LYS A 27 -5.49 8.28 -17.41
C LYS A 27 -5.96 9.38 -16.47
N ILE A 28 -6.07 9.10 -15.16
CA ILE A 28 -6.49 10.09 -14.17
C ILE A 28 -5.50 11.25 -14.11
N LEU A 29 -4.20 10.97 -14.04
CA LEU A 29 -3.17 12.01 -14.06
C LEU A 29 -3.16 12.81 -15.36
N GLY A 30 -3.45 12.15 -16.50
CA GLY A 30 -3.66 12.84 -17.76
C GLY A 30 -4.79 13.87 -17.65
N TYR A 31 -5.96 13.45 -17.19
CA TYR A 31 -7.12 14.34 -17.06
C TYR A 31 -6.89 15.47 -16.05
N ILE A 32 -6.18 15.25 -14.95
CA ILE A 32 -5.84 16.31 -13.98
C ILE A 32 -4.90 17.35 -14.61
N GLN A 33 -4.02 16.93 -15.50
CA GLN A 33 -3.01 17.77 -16.17
C GLN A 33 -3.50 18.32 -17.53
N ASP A 34 -4.80 18.29 -17.79
CA ASP A 34 -5.41 18.70 -19.07
C ASP A 34 -4.79 18.06 -20.33
N ARG A 35 -4.30 16.81 -20.20
CA ARG A 35 -3.76 16.02 -21.31
C ARG A 35 -4.44 14.66 -21.43
N LYS A 36 -4.44 14.08 -22.63
CA LYS A 36 -4.97 12.72 -22.80
C LYS A 36 -3.96 11.70 -22.29
N GLY A 37 -4.42 10.77 -21.46
CA GLY A 37 -3.67 9.57 -21.10
C GLY A 37 -3.43 8.64 -22.30
N PRO A 38 -2.84 7.45 -22.09
CA PRO A 38 -2.55 6.50 -23.16
C PRO A 38 -3.85 6.08 -23.87
N ASN A 39 -4.01 6.52 -25.12
CA ASN A 39 -5.19 6.25 -25.95
C ASN A 39 -4.87 5.53 -27.28
N LYS A 40 -3.59 5.43 -27.66
CA LYS A 40 -3.18 4.97 -29.00
C LYS A 40 -3.12 3.44 -29.15
N ILE A 41 -2.78 2.71 -28.09
CA ILE A 41 -2.61 1.26 -28.18
C ILE A 41 -3.99 0.60 -28.22
N MET A 42 -4.34 0.04 -29.38
CA MET A 42 -5.58 -0.67 -29.67
C MET A 42 -6.83 0.13 -29.26
N LEU A 43 -7.71 -0.41 -28.41
CA LEU A 43 -8.94 0.25 -27.96
C LEU A 43 -8.67 1.09 -26.71
N PHE A 44 -8.71 2.43 -26.85
CA PHE A 44 -8.55 3.40 -25.74
C PHE A 44 -7.35 3.12 -24.82
N GLY A 45 -6.27 2.52 -25.33
CA GLY A 45 -5.09 2.18 -24.55
C GLY A 45 -5.20 0.95 -23.65
N MET A 46 -6.27 0.14 -23.70
CA MET A 46 -6.46 -1.00 -22.77
C MET A 46 -5.28 -1.98 -22.73
N PHE A 47 -4.60 -2.18 -23.86
CA PHE A 47 -3.45 -3.09 -23.96
C PHE A 47 -2.10 -2.45 -23.57
N GLN A 48 -2.08 -1.19 -23.12
CA GLN A 48 -0.85 -0.50 -22.71
C GLN A 48 -0.07 -1.25 -21.60
N PRO A 49 -0.70 -1.77 -20.52
CA PRO A 49 0.04 -2.44 -19.46
C PRO A 49 0.75 -3.69 -19.96
N PHE A 50 0.12 -4.44 -20.86
CA PHE A 50 0.72 -5.62 -21.49
C PHE A 50 1.89 -5.25 -22.40
N SER A 51 1.80 -4.16 -23.17
CA SER A 51 2.92 -3.70 -23.99
C SER A 51 4.10 -3.22 -23.15
N ASP A 52 3.85 -2.57 -22.01
CA ASP A 52 4.89 -2.11 -21.10
C ASP A 52 5.58 -3.30 -20.40
N ALA A 53 4.80 -4.29 -19.97
CA ALA A 53 5.31 -5.54 -19.40
C ALA A 53 6.19 -6.29 -20.40
N LEU A 54 5.71 -6.50 -21.64
CA LEU A 54 6.48 -7.16 -22.69
C LEU A 54 7.76 -6.39 -23.02
N LYS A 55 7.69 -5.06 -23.13
CA LYS A 55 8.86 -4.20 -23.38
C LYS A 55 9.92 -4.32 -22.29
N LEU A 56 9.50 -4.34 -21.02
CA LEU A 56 10.44 -4.45 -19.90
C LEU A 56 11.03 -5.84 -19.81
N LEU A 57 10.25 -6.90 -20.05
CA LEU A 57 10.75 -8.28 -20.04
C LEU A 57 11.69 -8.59 -21.21
N SER A 58 11.53 -7.93 -22.36
CA SER A 58 12.40 -8.11 -23.52
C SER A 58 13.72 -7.32 -23.44
N LYS A 59 13.87 -6.41 -22.48
CA LYS A 59 15.10 -5.63 -22.31
C LYS A 59 16.21 -6.49 -21.72
N GLU A 60 17.45 -6.17 -22.11
CA GLU A 60 18.66 -6.81 -21.58
C GLU A 60 18.75 -6.69 -20.05
N TRP A 61 19.26 -7.76 -19.45
CA TRP A 61 19.46 -7.87 -18.01
C TRP A 61 20.88 -7.39 -17.69
N PHE A 62 20.99 -6.23 -17.07
CA PHE A 62 22.27 -5.72 -16.57
C PHE A 62 22.44 -6.13 -15.10
N PHE A 63 23.50 -6.88 -14.82
CA PHE A 63 23.92 -7.21 -13.45
C PHE A 63 25.07 -6.30 -13.05
N PHE A 64 24.85 -5.43 -12.07
CA PHE A 64 25.88 -4.48 -11.60
C PHE A 64 26.75 -5.03 -10.46
N ASN A 65 26.34 -6.11 -9.77
CA ASN A 65 27.17 -6.78 -8.75
C ASN A 65 26.91 -8.30 -8.71
N TYR A 66 27.95 -9.08 -8.40
CA TYR A 66 27.94 -10.56 -8.35
C TYR A 66 27.14 -11.18 -7.19
N SER A 67 26.44 -10.39 -6.38
CA SER A 67 25.71 -10.93 -5.24
C SER A 67 24.34 -11.46 -5.67
N ASN A 68 24.08 -12.74 -5.38
CA ASN A 68 22.76 -13.36 -5.61
C ASN A 68 21.63 -12.58 -4.91
N LEU A 69 21.97 -11.82 -3.86
CA LEU A 69 21.04 -10.94 -3.15
C LEU A 69 20.38 -9.90 -4.06
N PHE A 70 21.04 -9.45 -5.14
CA PHE A 70 20.46 -8.49 -6.10
C PHE A 70 19.20 -9.04 -6.77
N ILE A 71 19.14 -10.36 -6.99
CA ILE A 71 17.97 -11.04 -7.56
C ILE A 71 16.92 -11.29 -6.48
N TYR A 72 17.37 -11.72 -5.30
CA TYR A 72 16.46 -12.11 -4.23
C TYR A 72 15.73 -10.93 -3.59
N SER A 73 16.31 -9.73 -3.53
CA SER A 73 15.65 -8.61 -2.84
C SER A 73 14.37 -8.11 -3.55
N PRO A 74 14.32 -7.88 -4.89
CA PRO A 74 13.06 -7.59 -5.58
C PRO A 74 12.06 -8.74 -5.51
N MET A 75 12.55 -10.00 -5.58
CA MET A 75 11.69 -11.18 -5.47
C MET A 75 11.04 -11.28 -4.08
N LEU A 76 11.78 -10.98 -3.01
CA LEU A 76 11.24 -10.93 -1.65
C LEU A 76 10.20 -9.82 -1.48
N MET A 77 10.43 -8.64 -2.06
CA MET A 77 9.47 -7.54 -2.03
C MET A 77 8.15 -7.93 -2.70
N PHE A 78 8.23 -8.54 -3.89
CA PHE A 78 7.07 -9.08 -4.60
C PHE A 78 6.38 -10.20 -3.80
N PHE A 79 7.15 -11.14 -3.24
CA PHE A 79 6.59 -12.23 -2.44
C PHE A 79 5.84 -11.73 -1.21
N LEU A 80 6.41 -10.80 -0.43
CA LEU A 80 5.73 -10.24 0.75
C LEU A 80 4.42 -9.53 0.36
N SER A 81 4.42 -8.76 -0.72
CA SER A 81 3.21 -8.10 -1.21
C SER A 81 2.11 -9.10 -1.62
N LEU A 82 2.47 -10.27 -2.18
CA LEU A 82 1.52 -11.33 -2.47
C LEU A 82 0.99 -12.01 -1.20
N VAL A 83 1.84 -12.23 -0.18
CA VAL A 83 1.41 -12.84 1.08
C VAL A 83 0.33 -11.98 1.78
N MET A 84 0.40 -10.64 1.65
CA MET A 84 -0.66 -9.75 2.16
C MET A 84 -2.05 -10.12 1.65
N TRP A 85 -2.16 -10.51 0.37
CA TRP A 85 -3.47 -10.80 -0.25
C TRP A 85 -4.15 -12.05 0.31
N ILE A 86 -3.44 -12.92 1.02
CA ILE A 86 -4.05 -14.07 1.72
C ILE A 86 -5.03 -13.59 2.79
N LEU A 87 -4.83 -12.38 3.33
CA LEU A 87 -5.71 -11.77 4.34
C LEU A 87 -7.04 -11.29 3.78
N TYR A 88 -7.14 -11.09 2.47
CA TYR A 88 -8.39 -10.63 1.86
C TYR A 88 -9.45 -11.73 2.01
N PRO A 89 -10.61 -11.45 2.63
CA PRO A 89 -11.64 -12.46 2.80
C PRO A 89 -12.34 -12.75 1.46
N TRP A 90 -11.75 -13.67 0.70
CA TRP A 90 -12.24 -14.14 -0.60
C TRP A 90 -13.53 -14.96 -0.44
N PHE A 91 -14.25 -15.14 -1.56
CA PHE A 91 -15.47 -15.95 -1.59
C PHE A 91 -15.26 -17.31 -0.91
N GLY A 92 -16.13 -17.60 0.05
CA GLY A 92 -16.22 -18.90 0.71
C GLY A 92 -15.60 -19.01 2.09
N PHE A 93 -15.16 -17.91 2.74
CA PHE A 93 -14.57 -17.95 4.10
C PHE A 93 -13.43 -18.96 4.27
N MET A 94 -12.80 -19.42 3.18
CA MET A 94 -11.83 -20.51 3.24
C MET A 94 -10.52 -20.10 3.94
N TYR A 95 -10.26 -18.80 4.04
CA TYR A 95 -9.14 -18.23 4.78
C TYR A 95 -9.66 -17.35 5.92
N TYR A 96 -10.31 -17.98 6.89
CA TYR A 96 -10.50 -17.32 8.18
C TYR A 96 -9.21 -17.40 8.97
N ILE A 97 -8.50 -16.29 9.07
CA ILE A 97 -7.35 -16.13 9.94
C ILE A 97 -7.83 -15.35 11.16
N GLU A 98 -7.86 -16.00 12.33
CA GLU A 98 -8.29 -15.38 13.60
C GLU A 98 -7.48 -14.12 13.91
N PHE A 99 -6.17 -14.17 13.70
CA PHE A 99 -5.24 -13.06 13.93
C PHE A 99 -4.88 -12.27 12.66
N SER A 100 -5.86 -12.06 11.77
CA SER A 100 -5.63 -11.42 10.46
C SER A 100 -4.96 -10.04 10.55
N ILE A 101 -5.35 -9.22 11.52
CA ILE A 101 -4.82 -7.86 11.69
C ILE A 101 -3.38 -7.88 12.22
N LEU A 102 -3.05 -8.79 13.13
CA LEU A 102 -1.67 -8.94 13.62
C LEU A 102 -0.77 -9.48 12.51
N PHE A 103 -1.26 -10.42 11.70
CA PHE A 103 -0.53 -10.95 10.56
C PHE A 103 -0.24 -9.86 9.51
N MET A 104 -1.19 -8.95 9.28
CA MET A 104 -0.98 -7.76 8.46
C MET A 104 0.20 -6.92 8.98
N LEU A 105 0.16 -6.53 10.26
CA LEU A 105 1.20 -5.71 10.89
C LEU A 105 2.58 -6.38 10.83
N LEU A 106 2.64 -7.71 11.00
CA LEU A 106 3.89 -8.48 10.90
C LEU A 106 4.50 -8.40 9.50
N ILE A 107 3.70 -8.56 8.45
CA ILE A 107 4.24 -8.53 7.08
C ILE A 107 4.62 -7.11 6.66
N LEU A 108 3.87 -6.08 7.10
CA LEU A 108 4.26 -4.69 6.88
C LEU A 108 5.64 -4.41 7.50
N GLY A 109 5.88 -4.84 8.75
CA GLY A 109 7.21 -4.77 9.37
C GLY A 109 8.31 -5.54 8.64
N LEU A 110 7.98 -6.69 8.03
CA LEU A 110 8.94 -7.44 7.22
C LEU A 110 9.23 -6.77 5.86
N SER A 111 8.32 -5.95 5.34
CA SER A 111 8.44 -5.31 4.02
C SER A 111 9.56 -4.28 3.93
N VAL A 112 10.07 -3.82 5.08
CA VAL A 112 11.19 -2.87 5.20
C VAL A 112 12.53 -3.52 4.80
N TYR A 113 12.73 -4.80 5.10
CA TYR A 113 14.02 -5.47 4.87
C TYR A 113 14.39 -5.60 3.38
N PRO A 114 13.49 -6.05 2.48
CA PRO A 114 13.81 -6.09 1.05
C PRO A 114 14.23 -4.73 0.52
N VAL A 115 13.58 -3.65 0.95
CA VAL A 115 13.90 -2.29 0.51
C VAL A 115 15.31 -1.86 0.93
N LEU A 116 15.71 -2.17 2.18
CA LEU A 116 17.07 -1.94 2.66
C LEU A 116 18.09 -2.71 1.81
N PHE A 117 17.82 -3.99 1.53
CA PHE A 117 18.71 -4.81 0.71
C PHE A 117 18.83 -4.28 -0.71
N VAL A 118 17.72 -3.87 -1.35
CA VAL A 118 17.71 -3.30 -2.70
C VAL A 118 18.70 -2.12 -2.79
N GLY A 119 18.66 -1.19 -1.84
CA GLY A 119 19.57 -0.04 -1.81
C GLY A 119 21.01 -0.40 -1.44
N TRP A 120 21.23 -1.29 -0.46
CA TRP A 120 22.59 -1.65 -0.04
C TRP A 120 23.38 -2.38 -1.12
N ILE A 121 22.73 -3.27 -1.87
CA ILE A 121 23.40 -4.10 -2.89
C ILE A 121 23.84 -3.30 -4.11
N SER A 122 23.16 -2.17 -4.36
CA SER A 122 23.47 -1.32 -5.50
C SER A 122 24.90 -0.75 -5.45
N ASN A 123 25.49 -0.59 -4.25
CA ASN A 123 26.81 0.04 -4.09
C ASN A 123 26.90 1.48 -4.67
N CYS A 124 25.78 2.14 -4.92
CA CYS A 124 25.72 3.58 -5.23
C CYS A 124 25.35 4.42 -4.00
N ASN A 125 26.12 5.48 -3.73
CA ASN A 125 25.86 6.37 -2.59
C ASN A 125 24.44 6.96 -2.61
N TYR A 126 23.90 7.30 -3.79
CA TYR A 126 22.55 7.83 -3.92
C TYR A 126 21.46 6.80 -3.60
N ALA A 127 21.65 5.55 -4.03
CA ALA A 127 20.70 4.48 -3.78
C ALA A 127 20.68 4.06 -2.30
N ILE A 128 21.85 4.02 -1.65
CA ILE A 128 21.96 3.79 -0.20
C ILE A 128 21.29 4.93 0.59
N LEU A 129 21.52 6.19 0.21
CA LEU A 129 20.87 7.33 0.86
C LEU A 129 19.34 7.30 0.67
N GLY A 130 18.87 6.94 -0.52
CA GLY A 130 17.45 6.76 -0.81
C GLY A 130 16.81 5.65 0.01
N SER A 131 17.44 4.47 0.09
CA SER A 131 16.92 3.36 0.88
C SER A 131 16.93 3.64 2.38
N MET A 132 17.95 4.33 2.90
CA MET A 132 17.99 4.69 4.32
C MET A 132 16.89 5.67 4.70
N ARG A 133 16.60 6.67 3.84
CA ARG A 133 15.45 7.58 4.03
C ARG A 133 14.12 6.83 3.97
N LEU A 134 13.97 5.88 3.05
CA LEU A 134 12.77 5.07 2.92
C LEU A 134 12.55 4.24 4.19
N VAL A 135 13.57 3.52 4.63
CA VAL A 135 13.52 2.65 5.81
C VAL A 135 13.20 3.45 7.07
N SER A 136 13.80 4.62 7.27
CA SER A 136 13.47 5.45 8.42
C SER A 136 12.03 5.97 8.39
N THR A 137 11.50 6.32 7.21
CA THR A 137 10.08 6.70 7.09
C THR A 137 9.17 5.51 7.43
N MET A 138 9.37 4.33 6.83
CA MET A 138 8.50 3.17 7.06
C MET A 138 8.45 2.78 8.54
N ILE A 139 9.62 2.65 9.18
CA ILE A 139 9.70 2.28 10.61
C ILE A 139 8.98 3.32 11.48
N SER A 140 9.15 4.62 11.20
CA SER A 140 8.49 5.65 12.01
C SER A 140 6.97 5.64 11.85
N PHE A 141 6.44 5.28 10.68
CA PHE A 141 5.01 5.19 10.44
C PHE A 141 4.38 3.87 10.87
N GLU A 142 5.13 2.78 10.93
CA GLU A 142 4.63 1.52 11.48
C GLU A 142 4.15 1.67 12.92
N ILE A 143 4.85 2.49 13.73
CA ILE A 143 4.43 2.79 15.11
C ILE A 143 3.07 3.50 15.11
N ASN A 144 2.90 4.50 14.24
CA ASN A 144 1.63 5.23 14.12
C ASN A 144 0.49 4.34 13.59
N LEU A 145 0.77 3.52 12.58
CA LEU A 145 -0.17 2.57 12.00
C LEU A 145 -0.62 1.54 13.05
N PHE A 146 0.32 1.02 13.84
CA PHE A 146 0.03 0.08 14.93
C PHE A 146 -0.98 0.66 15.91
N PHE A 147 -0.73 1.88 16.43
CA PHE A 147 -1.64 2.51 17.38
C PHE A 147 -3.00 2.88 16.77
N LEU A 148 -3.03 3.32 15.50
CA LEU A 148 -4.28 3.59 14.78
C LEU A 148 -5.12 2.32 14.62
N VAL A 149 -4.51 1.23 14.16
CA VAL A 149 -5.17 -0.06 13.99
C VAL A 149 -5.63 -0.61 15.35
N PHE A 150 -4.78 -0.52 16.37
CA PHE A 150 -5.10 -0.94 17.74
C PHE A 150 -6.30 -0.17 18.31
N SER A 151 -6.42 1.12 18.04
CA SER A 151 -7.56 1.93 18.47
C SER A 151 -8.89 1.42 17.89
N LEU A 152 -8.89 0.92 16.65
CA LEU A 152 -10.05 0.30 16.02
C LEU A 152 -10.32 -1.11 16.54
N MET A 153 -9.26 -1.88 16.81
CA MET A 153 -9.38 -3.21 17.41
C MET A 153 -9.99 -3.17 18.81
N MET A 154 -9.67 -2.13 19.60
CA MET A 154 -10.30 -1.93 20.89
C MET A 154 -11.83 -1.82 20.78
N MET A 155 -12.36 -1.20 19.72
CA MET A 155 -13.80 -1.05 19.52
C MET A 155 -14.50 -2.33 19.08
N VAL A 156 -13.81 -3.19 18.32
CA VAL A 156 -14.35 -4.45 17.78
C VAL A 156 -14.12 -5.63 18.73
N GLU A 157 -13.16 -5.54 19.65
CA GLU A 157 -12.76 -6.62 20.58
C GLU A 157 -12.24 -7.89 19.90
N SER A 158 -11.74 -7.76 18.68
CA SER A 158 -11.18 -8.89 17.95
C SER A 158 -10.11 -8.53 16.93
N PHE A 159 -9.43 -9.57 16.49
CA PHE A 159 -8.28 -9.51 15.59
C PHE A 159 -8.63 -9.91 14.15
N SER A 160 -9.89 -10.26 13.89
CA SER A 160 -10.35 -10.77 12.59
C SER A 160 -10.97 -9.66 11.74
N PHE A 161 -10.61 -9.58 10.45
CA PHE A 161 -11.23 -8.62 9.52
C PHE A 161 -12.73 -8.87 9.30
N ASN A 162 -13.19 -10.10 9.51
CA ASN A 162 -14.60 -10.43 9.30
C ASN A 162 -15.52 -9.83 10.37
N GLU A 163 -15.01 -9.65 11.59
CA GLU A 163 -15.79 -9.08 12.68
C GLU A 163 -16.08 -7.59 12.50
N PHE A 164 -15.20 -6.86 11.79
CA PHE A 164 -15.46 -5.48 11.38
C PHE A 164 -16.75 -5.34 10.56
N PHE A 165 -17.12 -6.35 9.75
CA PHE A 165 -18.40 -6.34 9.04
C PHE A 165 -19.60 -6.42 9.99
N PHE A 166 -19.52 -7.25 11.02
CA PHE A 166 -20.63 -7.44 11.94
C PHE A 166 -20.85 -6.21 12.82
N PHE A 167 -19.78 -5.59 13.31
CA PHE A 167 -19.85 -4.39 14.13
C PHE A 167 -20.33 -3.15 13.37
N GLN A 168 -20.01 -3.02 12.08
CA GLN A 168 -20.34 -1.83 11.28
C GLN A 168 -21.70 -1.88 10.57
N ASN A 169 -22.54 -2.86 10.90
CA ASN A 169 -23.86 -3.01 10.27
C ASN A 169 -24.77 -1.78 10.49
N ASN A 170 -24.71 -1.15 11.67
CA ASN A 170 -25.57 -0.01 12.01
C ASN A 170 -24.94 1.32 11.62
N ILE A 171 -23.81 1.67 12.25
CA ILE A 171 -23.07 2.90 12.02
C ILE A 171 -21.67 2.52 11.55
N LYS A 172 -21.24 3.14 10.45
CA LYS A 172 -19.91 2.93 9.90
C LYS A 172 -18.87 3.72 10.68
N PHE A 173 -17.69 3.13 10.88
CA PHE A 173 -16.60 3.81 11.57
C PHE A 173 -16.08 5.04 10.84
N ALA A 174 -16.21 5.12 9.50
CA ALA A 174 -15.87 6.34 8.75
C ALA A 174 -16.63 7.58 9.25
N ILE A 175 -17.89 7.41 9.66
CA ILE A 175 -18.73 8.52 10.12
C ILE A 175 -18.48 8.78 11.61
N LEU A 176 -18.38 7.72 12.41
CA LEU A 176 -18.18 7.84 13.86
C LEU A 176 -16.78 8.39 14.20
N PHE A 177 -15.76 7.94 13.48
CA PHE A 177 -14.35 8.20 13.73
C PHE A 177 -13.69 8.85 12.52
N TYR A 178 -14.29 9.92 12.01
CA TYR A 178 -13.78 10.63 10.84
C TYR A 178 -12.32 11.13 10.97
N PRO A 179 -11.87 11.67 12.13
CA PRO A 179 -10.47 12.07 12.27
C PRO A 179 -9.49 10.89 12.20
N LEU A 180 -9.84 9.75 12.82
CA LEU A 180 -9.04 8.53 12.74
C LEU A 180 -9.01 7.97 11.32
N TYR A 181 -10.10 8.07 10.57
CA TYR A 181 -10.12 7.73 9.14
C TYR A 181 -9.12 8.57 8.35
N LEU A 182 -9.08 9.89 8.56
CA LEU A 182 -8.11 10.77 7.90
C LEU A 182 -6.66 10.43 8.29
N MET A 183 -6.41 10.17 9.58
CA MET A 183 -5.08 9.80 10.06
C MET A 183 -4.61 8.44 9.53
N MET A 184 -5.52 7.47 9.43
CA MET A 184 -5.22 6.20 8.79
C MET A 184 -4.97 6.41 7.29
N PHE A 185 -5.76 7.23 6.63
CA PHE A 185 -5.54 7.52 5.21
C PHE A 185 -4.18 8.19 4.96
N THR A 186 -3.73 9.12 5.82
CA THR A 186 -2.40 9.72 5.71
C THR A 186 -1.29 8.73 6.03
N SER A 187 -1.42 7.90 7.07
CA SER A 187 -0.41 6.88 7.38
C SER A 187 -0.24 5.88 6.22
N MET A 188 -1.34 5.49 5.59
CA MET A 188 -1.32 4.60 4.43
C MET A 188 -0.63 5.24 3.22
N LEU A 189 -0.85 6.53 2.95
CA LEU A 189 -0.12 7.23 1.88
C LEU A 189 1.39 7.25 2.10
N ILE A 190 1.82 7.36 3.35
CA ILE A 190 3.23 7.47 3.69
C ILE A 190 3.90 6.10 3.62
N GLU A 191 3.26 5.06 4.13
CA GLU A 191 3.74 3.69 4.00
C GLU A 191 3.81 3.22 2.55
N LEU A 192 2.87 3.67 1.71
CA LEU A 192 2.91 3.42 0.27
C LEU A 192 3.95 4.27 -0.46
N ASN A 193 4.65 5.17 0.23
CA ASN A 193 5.70 5.99 -0.36
C ASN A 193 5.23 6.80 -1.57
N ARG A 194 3.97 7.27 -1.55
CA ARG A 194 3.39 8.04 -2.67
C ARG A 194 3.36 9.53 -2.36
N THR A 195 3.48 10.33 -3.42
CA THR A 195 3.37 11.79 -3.38
C THR A 195 2.09 12.20 -2.65
N PRO A 196 2.15 13.11 -1.67
CA PRO A 196 3.24 14.07 -1.38
C PRO A 196 4.44 13.53 -0.57
N PHE A 197 4.37 12.29 -0.10
CA PHE A 197 5.37 11.66 0.79
C PHE A 197 6.41 10.80 0.05
N ASP A 198 6.37 10.79 -1.28
CA ASP A 198 7.35 10.15 -2.16
C ASP A 198 8.69 10.91 -2.13
N LEU A 199 9.53 10.53 -1.17
CA LEU A 199 10.90 11.03 -0.96
C LEU A 199 11.96 10.16 -1.65
N ILE A 200 11.50 9.12 -2.32
CA ILE A 200 12.29 7.97 -2.75
C ILE A 200 12.60 8.11 -4.21
N GLU A 201 11.59 8.45 -5.01
CA GLU A 201 11.71 8.76 -6.44
C GLU A 201 11.91 10.26 -6.66
N GLY A 202 12.51 10.97 -5.70
CA GLY A 202 12.84 12.37 -5.82
C GLY A 202 13.84 12.60 -6.95
N GLU A 203 13.39 12.70 -8.21
CA GLU A 203 14.24 12.88 -9.39
C GLU A 203 15.20 14.06 -9.24
N SER A 204 14.74 15.12 -8.55
CA SER A 204 15.52 16.32 -8.27
C SER A 204 16.65 16.13 -7.27
N GLU A 205 16.57 15.11 -6.39
CA GLU A 205 17.55 14.89 -5.32
C GLU A 205 18.37 13.60 -5.52
N LEU A 206 17.74 12.54 -6.01
CA LEU A 206 18.27 11.18 -6.03
C LEU A 206 18.15 10.51 -7.41
N VAL A 207 17.78 11.23 -8.48
CA VAL A 207 17.56 10.74 -9.86
C VAL A 207 16.44 9.69 -9.97
N SER A 208 16.52 8.58 -9.24
CA SER A 208 15.45 7.57 -9.05
C SER A 208 15.58 6.74 -7.76
N GLY A 209 16.40 7.19 -6.79
CA GLY A 209 16.44 6.62 -5.44
C GLY A 209 17.05 5.23 -5.33
N PHE A 210 16.36 4.31 -4.66
CA PHE A 210 16.81 2.94 -4.44
C PHE A 210 16.73 2.06 -5.71
N ASN A 211 15.97 2.48 -6.73
CA ASN A 211 15.73 1.72 -7.96
C ASN A 211 16.71 2.02 -9.10
N ILE A 212 17.73 2.87 -8.88
CA ILE A 212 18.63 3.39 -9.94
C ILE A 212 19.24 2.27 -10.79
N GLU A 213 19.67 1.19 -10.17
CA GLU A 213 20.43 0.11 -10.84
C GLU A 213 19.58 -1.07 -11.29
N TYR A 214 18.31 -1.11 -10.86
CA TYR A 214 17.42 -2.19 -11.24
C TYR A 214 16.86 -1.92 -12.62
N HIS A 215 17.19 -2.80 -13.55
CA HIS A 215 16.77 -2.74 -14.94
C HIS A 215 15.81 -3.88 -15.29
N SER A 216 15.13 -3.72 -16.43
CA SER A 216 14.36 -4.79 -17.08
C SER A 216 13.35 -5.48 -16.12
N SER A 217 13.46 -6.79 -15.94
CA SER A 217 12.58 -7.64 -15.14
C SER A 217 12.59 -7.34 -13.64
N MET A 218 13.75 -7.00 -13.06
CA MET A 218 13.84 -6.75 -11.62
C MET A 218 13.13 -5.46 -11.22
N PHE A 219 13.24 -4.45 -12.08
CA PHE A 219 12.45 -3.22 -11.96
C PHE A 219 10.95 -3.55 -11.97
N VAL A 220 10.49 -4.40 -12.88
CA VAL A 220 9.07 -4.80 -12.95
C VAL A 220 8.59 -5.39 -11.64
N LEU A 221 9.39 -6.23 -10.96
CA LEU A 221 9.02 -6.83 -9.69
C LEU A 221 8.83 -5.78 -8.58
N ILE A 222 9.69 -4.75 -8.53
CA ILE A 222 9.58 -3.65 -7.55
C ILE A 222 8.33 -2.81 -7.83
N PHE A 223 8.03 -2.48 -9.09
CA PHE A 223 6.80 -1.74 -9.41
C PHE A 223 5.55 -2.55 -9.11
N LEU A 224 5.54 -3.84 -9.46
CA LEU A 224 4.41 -4.72 -9.17
C LEU A 224 4.14 -4.81 -7.66
N SER A 225 5.18 -4.91 -6.83
CA SER A 225 5.01 -4.97 -5.37
C SER A 225 4.47 -3.67 -4.79
N GLU A 226 4.97 -2.51 -5.22
CA GLU A 226 4.42 -1.21 -4.79
C GLU A 226 2.94 -1.06 -5.16
N TYR A 227 2.56 -1.37 -6.40
CA TYR A 227 1.16 -1.25 -6.83
C TYR A 227 0.25 -2.28 -6.17
N MET A 228 0.75 -3.50 -5.89
CA MET A 228 0.02 -4.48 -5.08
C MET A 228 -0.23 -3.97 -3.66
N ASN A 229 0.75 -3.31 -3.05
CA ASN A 229 0.57 -2.71 -1.73
C ASN A 229 -0.47 -1.57 -1.78
N ILE A 230 -0.49 -0.72 -2.82
CA ILE A 230 -1.53 0.33 -2.97
C ILE A 230 -2.93 -0.28 -3.02
N MET A 231 -3.09 -1.33 -3.82
CA MET A 231 -4.33 -2.06 -3.95
C MET A 231 -4.73 -2.72 -2.63
N PHE A 232 -3.78 -3.27 -1.88
CA PHE A 232 -4.07 -3.94 -0.61
C PHE A 232 -4.42 -2.95 0.52
N MET A 233 -3.68 -1.85 0.63
CA MET A 233 -3.94 -0.81 1.63
C MET A 233 -5.31 -0.13 1.42
N SER A 234 -5.71 0.10 0.17
CA SER A 234 -7.06 0.60 -0.13
C SER A 234 -8.16 -0.41 0.23
N VAL A 235 -7.90 -1.72 0.11
CA VAL A 235 -8.80 -2.76 0.64
C VAL A 235 -8.92 -2.62 2.16
N ILE A 236 -7.82 -2.54 2.90
CA ILE A 236 -7.85 -2.43 4.37
C ILE A 236 -8.64 -1.21 4.83
N LEU A 237 -8.42 -0.04 4.25
CA LEU A 237 -9.17 1.17 4.58
C LEU A 237 -10.67 0.97 4.39
N SER A 238 -11.08 0.36 3.28
CA SER A 238 -12.49 0.08 3.00
C SER A 238 -13.09 -0.96 3.97
N LEU A 239 -12.32 -1.98 4.36
CA LEU A 239 -12.75 -3.00 5.32
C LEU A 239 -12.91 -2.41 6.72
N MET A 240 -11.88 -1.70 7.20
CA MET A 240 -11.83 -1.19 8.57
C MET A 240 -12.79 -0.03 8.82
N PHE A 241 -13.14 0.79 7.83
CA PHE A 241 -13.98 1.97 8.06
C PHE A 241 -15.40 1.90 7.49
N TYR A 242 -15.63 1.15 6.41
CA TYR A 242 -16.93 1.09 5.75
C TYR A 242 -17.67 -0.24 5.91
N GLY A 243 -16.98 -1.34 6.25
CA GLY A 243 -17.62 -2.57 6.74
C GLY A 243 -18.56 -3.23 5.73
N PHE A 244 -18.36 -3.01 4.44
CA PHE A 244 -19.15 -3.65 3.40
C PHE A 244 -18.61 -5.03 3.06
N LYS A 245 -19.50 -6.02 2.88
CA LYS A 245 -19.12 -7.33 2.35
C LYS A 245 -18.25 -7.16 1.09
N CYS A 246 -17.09 -7.83 1.05
CA CYS A 246 -16.03 -7.69 0.03
C CYS A 246 -16.47 -7.76 -1.42
N TRP A 247 -17.61 -8.39 -1.68
CA TRP A 247 -18.13 -8.62 -3.03
C TRP A 247 -19.35 -7.79 -3.38
N SER A 248 -19.82 -6.99 -2.44
CA SER A 248 -20.90 -6.07 -2.71
C SER A 248 -20.44 -4.99 -3.69
N ILE A 249 -21.32 -4.58 -4.59
CA ILE A 249 -21.07 -3.46 -5.52
C ILE A 249 -20.63 -2.20 -4.74
N LYS A 250 -21.19 -2.01 -3.53
CA LYS A 250 -20.83 -0.90 -2.64
C LYS A 250 -19.36 -0.96 -2.19
N PHE A 251 -18.85 -2.15 -1.83
CA PHE A 251 -17.45 -2.33 -1.46
C PHE A 251 -16.52 -1.97 -2.62
N ILE A 252 -16.80 -2.50 -3.81
CA ILE A 252 -15.99 -2.26 -5.02
C ILE A 252 -15.95 -0.76 -5.35
N LEU A 253 -17.08 -0.06 -5.25
CA LEU A 253 -17.13 1.38 -5.53
C LEU A 253 -16.28 2.20 -4.54
N ILE A 254 -16.33 1.88 -3.25
CA ILE A 254 -15.57 2.60 -2.22
C ILE A 254 -14.08 2.27 -2.32
N TYR A 255 -13.77 1.01 -2.56
CA TYR A 255 -12.43 0.56 -2.84
C TYR A 255 -11.79 1.33 -4.01
N LEU A 256 -12.50 1.40 -5.15
CA LEU A 256 -12.07 2.18 -6.31
C LEU A 256 -11.98 3.67 -5.99
N PHE A 257 -12.88 4.20 -5.16
CA PHE A 257 -12.81 5.58 -4.69
C PHE A 257 -11.52 5.87 -3.92
N HIS A 258 -11.10 5.00 -2.99
CA HIS A 258 -9.83 5.17 -2.28
C HIS A 258 -8.62 5.15 -3.22
N ILE A 259 -8.59 4.26 -4.20
CA ILE A 259 -7.52 4.23 -5.22
C ILE A 259 -7.51 5.54 -6.02
N CYS A 260 -8.67 5.99 -6.49
CA CYS A 260 -8.80 7.25 -7.21
C CYS A 260 -8.36 8.44 -6.34
N LEU A 261 -8.67 8.45 -5.04
CA LEU A 261 -8.21 9.47 -4.11
C LEU A 261 -6.68 9.50 -4.01
N ILE A 262 -6.03 8.34 -3.83
CA ILE A 262 -4.56 8.26 -3.76
C ILE A 262 -3.93 8.87 -5.04
N ILE A 263 -4.46 8.51 -6.21
CA ILE A 263 -3.97 9.00 -7.49
C ILE A 263 -4.27 10.50 -7.67
N TRP A 264 -5.42 10.96 -7.19
CA TRP A 264 -5.82 12.36 -7.31
C TRP A 264 -4.93 13.27 -6.47
N ILE A 265 -4.61 12.84 -5.25
CA ILE A 265 -3.70 13.54 -4.33
C ILE A 265 -2.31 13.70 -4.95
N ARG A 266 -1.81 12.65 -5.63
CA ARG A 266 -0.56 12.70 -6.41
C ARG A 266 -0.56 13.80 -7.48
N GLY A 267 -1.71 14.04 -8.11
CA GLY A 267 -1.83 15.06 -9.16
C GLY A 267 -1.90 16.50 -8.64
N ILE A 268 -2.27 16.71 -7.37
CA ILE A 268 -2.54 18.04 -6.80
C ILE A 268 -1.41 18.53 -5.89
N LEU A 269 -0.89 17.67 -5.01
CA LEU A 269 -0.03 18.11 -3.91
C LEU A 269 1.46 18.09 -4.27
N PRO A 270 2.23 19.11 -3.83
CA PRO A 270 3.68 19.10 -3.94
C PRO A 270 4.32 18.11 -2.96
N ARG A 271 5.54 17.67 -3.28
CA ARG A 271 6.33 16.82 -2.39
C ARG A 271 6.72 17.56 -1.10
N ILE A 272 6.67 16.86 0.04
CA ILE A 272 7.08 17.36 1.35
C ILE A 272 8.55 16.99 1.59
N ARG A 273 9.33 17.88 2.20
CA ARG A 273 10.72 17.61 2.59
C ARG A 273 10.80 16.59 3.74
N TYR A 274 11.83 15.73 3.70
CA TYR A 274 12.06 14.67 4.70
C TYR A 274 11.97 15.15 6.15
N ASP A 275 12.64 16.25 6.51
CA ASP A 275 12.64 16.76 7.89
C ASP A 275 11.22 17.13 8.39
N LYS A 276 10.40 17.73 7.51
CA LYS A 276 9.01 18.09 7.84
C LYS A 276 8.15 16.85 7.97
N LEU A 277 8.36 15.86 7.11
CA LEU A 277 7.68 14.57 7.18
C LEU A 277 8.01 13.90 8.52
N MET A 278 9.28 13.79 8.90
CA MET A 278 9.69 13.18 10.18
C MET A 278 9.10 13.92 11.39
N ASN A 279 9.11 15.26 11.39
CA ASN A 279 8.46 16.03 12.46
C ASN A 279 6.95 15.73 12.52
N MET A 280 6.26 15.70 11.38
CA MET A 280 4.83 15.35 11.32
C MET A 280 4.57 13.95 11.93
N CYS A 281 5.44 12.97 11.70
CA CYS A 281 5.30 11.62 12.29
C CYS A 281 5.33 11.66 13.81
N TRP A 282 6.40 12.26 14.35
CA TRP A 282 6.81 12.09 15.73
C TRP A 282 6.11 13.06 16.67
N THR A 283 5.93 14.32 16.25
CA THR A 283 5.36 15.34 17.12
C THR A 283 3.86 15.48 16.93
N GLU A 284 3.37 15.46 15.69
CA GLU A 284 1.95 15.76 15.42
C GLU A 284 1.10 14.49 15.38
N MET A 285 1.42 13.54 14.49
CA MET A 285 0.63 12.33 14.28
C MET A 285 0.63 11.46 15.54
N LEU A 286 1.80 11.13 16.10
CA LEU A 286 1.87 10.26 17.28
C LEU A 286 1.10 10.85 18.48
N MET A 287 1.25 12.15 18.73
CA MET A 287 0.52 12.83 19.81
C MET A 287 -0.99 12.74 19.60
N LEU A 288 -1.47 13.00 18.38
CA LEU A 288 -2.89 12.89 18.03
C LEU A 288 -3.38 11.45 18.21
N VAL A 289 -2.63 10.45 17.74
CA VAL A 289 -3.04 9.03 17.84
C VAL A 289 -3.21 8.63 19.30
N MET A 290 -2.28 9.04 20.17
CA MET A 290 -2.36 8.72 21.60
C MET A 290 -3.56 9.39 22.28
N ILE A 291 -3.87 10.64 21.93
CA ILE A 291 -5.06 11.34 22.45
C ILE A 291 -6.34 10.61 22.00
N TYR A 292 -6.42 10.22 20.72
CA TYR A 292 -7.58 9.48 20.21
C TYR A 292 -7.71 8.10 20.84
N LEU A 293 -6.61 7.39 21.07
CA LEU A 293 -6.63 6.09 21.74
C LEU A 293 -7.21 6.22 23.16
N MET A 294 -6.79 7.22 23.93
CA MET A 294 -7.35 7.47 25.26
C MET A 294 -8.83 7.86 25.19
N TYR A 295 -9.21 8.72 24.25
CA TYR A 295 -10.60 9.10 24.04
C TYR A 295 -11.49 7.88 23.73
N LEU A 296 -11.05 7.01 22.82
CA LEU A 296 -11.76 5.80 22.44
C LEU A 296 -11.89 4.83 23.62
N TYR A 297 -10.83 4.69 24.43
CA TYR A 297 -10.85 3.87 25.63
C TYR A 297 -11.93 4.35 26.63
N PHE A 298 -11.96 5.65 26.97
CA PHE A 298 -12.98 6.19 27.86
C PHE A 298 -14.40 6.05 27.29
N MET A 299 -14.58 6.36 26.00
CA MET A 299 -15.89 6.20 25.34
C MET A 299 -16.39 4.76 25.42
N LYS A 300 -15.49 3.79 25.30
CA LYS A 300 -15.83 2.37 25.42
C LYS A 300 -16.18 1.99 26.85
N GLU A 301 -15.43 2.44 27.85
CA GLU A 301 -15.79 2.20 29.26
C GLU A 301 -17.18 2.75 29.59
N PHE A 302 -17.52 3.94 29.08
CA PHE A 302 -18.86 4.51 29.23
C PHE A 302 -19.97 3.74 28.51
N LEU A 303 -19.66 3.02 27.43
CA LEU A 303 -20.60 2.18 26.70
C LEU A 303 -20.77 0.79 27.32
N CYS A 304 -19.73 0.28 27.99
CA CYS A 304 -19.74 -1.01 28.67
C CYS A 304 -20.33 -0.97 30.09
N MET A 305 -20.27 0.20 30.76
CA MET A 305 -21.02 0.50 31.99
C MET A 305 -22.51 0.64 31.72
#